data_AF-A0AA42H8J9-F1
#
_entry.id   AF-A0AA42H8J9-F1
#
_cell.length_a   1.000
_cell.length_b   1.000
_cell.length_c   1.000
_cell.angle_alpha   90.00
_cell.angle_beta   90.00
_cell.angle_gamma   90.00
#
_symmetry.space_group_name_H-M   'P 1'
#
loop_
_entity.id
_entity.type
_entity.pdbx_description
1 polymer ?
#
loop_
_entity_poly.entity_id
_entity_poly.type
_entity_poly.pdbx_seq_one_letter_code
_entity_poly.pdbx_strand_id
1 'polypeptide(L)'
;MKTIEVTELSTSTVDYCSVYLVGGFDSEMNHLPALPIFRPGRKEALYDTCARAEAGIYDDRKAVEDLIIQLLYDAVTMTHDNTRYIFNIKSFNSQAALDELVYEVLAQVNEE
;
A
#
# COMPACT_ATOMS: atom_id res chain seq x y z
N MET A 1 -22.37 6.96 6.97
CA MET A 1 -21.31 6.47 6.09
C MET A 1 -20.95 7.56 5.08
N LYS A 2 -19.78 8.18 5.24
CA LYS A 2 -19.24 9.17 4.30
C LYS A 2 -18.62 8.43 3.11
N THR A 3 -18.62 9.01 1.90
CA THR A 3 -17.90 8.47 0.74
C THR A 3 -16.85 9.47 0.28
N ILE A 4 -15.63 9.02 0.02
CA ILE A 4 -14.50 9.81 -0.47
C ILE A 4 -13.96 9.13 -1.73
N GLU A 5 -13.76 9.90 -2.79
CA GLU A 5 -13.08 9.43 -3.99
C GLU A 5 -11.59 9.78 -3.92
N VAL A 6 -10.73 8.80 -4.18
CA VAL A 6 -9.27 8.94 -4.21
C VAL A 6 -8.83 8.81 -5.66
N THR A 7 -8.44 9.93 -6.27
CA THR A 7 -8.14 10.02 -7.71
C THR A 7 -6.64 10.13 -8.03
N GLU A 8 -5.82 10.37 -7.00
CA GLU A 8 -4.37 10.45 -7.12
C GLU A 8 -3.67 9.92 -5.87
N LEU A 9 -2.42 9.47 -6.03
CA LEU A 9 -1.49 9.27 -4.94
C LEU A 9 -0.74 10.59 -4.66
N SER A 10 -0.96 11.14 -3.47
CA SER A 10 -0.30 12.33 -2.95
C SER A 10 -0.10 12.19 -1.44
N THR A 11 0.61 13.14 -0.82
CA THR A 11 0.84 13.12 0.64
C THR A 11 -0.46 13.19 1.45
N SER A 12 -1.56 13.69 0.90
CA SER A 12 -2.86 13.72 1.60
C SER A 12 -3.67 12.44 1.44
N THR A 13 -3.29 11.55 0.51
CA THR A 13 -3.99 10.28 0.25
C THR A 13 -3.16 9.06 0.59
N VAL A 14 -1.88 9.25 0.94
CA VAL A 14 -0.91 8.18 1.23
C VAL A 14 -1.39 7.26 2.34
N ASP A 15 -1.91 7.80 3.45
CA ASP A 15 -2.44 7.01 4.57
C ASP A 15 -3.51 6.01 4.11
N TYR A 16 -4.48 6.45 3.30
CA TYR A 16 -5.57 5.58 2.84
C TYR A 16 -5.09 4.55 1.82
N CYS A 17 -4.08 4.91 1.03
CA CYS A 17 -3.43 3.99 0.10
C CYS A 17 -2.63 2.93 0.87
N SER A 18 -1.92 3.34 1.93
CA SER A 18 -1.20 2.43 2.83
C SER A 18 -2.15 1.45 3.50
N VAL A 19 -3.23 1.95 4.13
CA VAL A 19 -4.23 1.08 4.77
C VAL A 19 -4.86 0.11 3.77
N TYR A 20 -5.09 0.53 2.53
CA TYR A 20 -5.58 -0.38 1.49
C TYR A 20 -4.57 -1.48 1.15
N LEU A 21 -3.29 -1.14 1.05
CA LEU A 21 -2.21 -2.06 0.66
C LEU A 21 -1.83 -3.00 1.81
N VAL A 22 -1.40 -2.47 2.94
CA VAL A 22 -0.78 -3.23 4.04
C VAL A 22 -1.72 -3.44 5.23
N GLY A 23 -2.92 -2.85 5.19
CA GLY A 23 -3.86 -2.96 6.30
C GLY A 23 -3.54 -1.94 7.40
N GLY A 24 -4.00 -2.20 8.61
CA GLY A 24 -3.81 -1.30 9.74
C GLY A 24 -4.90 -1.49 10.80
N PHE A 25 -5.15 -0.45 11.58
CA PHE A 25 -6.17 -0.45 12.62
C PHE A 25 -7.20 0.64 12.35
N ASP A 26 -8.47 0.33 12.52
CA ASP A 26 -9.51 1.35 12.60
C ASP A 26 -9.51 2.05 13.98
N SER A 27 -10.34 3.07 14.12
CA SER A 27 -10.51 3.86 15.36
C SER A 27 -10.97 3.04 16.58
N GLU A 28 -11.50 1.84 16.35
CA GLU A 28 -11.91 0.90 17.40
C GLU A 28 -10.82 -0.17 17.67
N MET A 29 -9.64 -0.03 17.07
CA MET A 29 -8.53 -0.99 17.11
C MET A 29 -8.85 -2.33 16.46
N ASN A 30 -9.84 -2.40 15.57
CA ASN A 30 -10.04 -3.60 14.75
C ASN A 30 -9.01 -3.64 13.63
N HIS A 31 -8.42 -4.81 13.44
CA HIS A 31 -7.40 -5.01 12.41
C HIS A 31 -8.04 -5.11 11.01
N LEU A 32 -7.56 -4.27 10.10
CA LEU A 32 -7.83 -4.36 8.67
C LEU A 32 -6.73 -5.19 8.01
N PRO A 33 -7.08 -6.26 7.29
CA PRO A 33 -6.06 -7.12 6.69
C PRO A 33 -5.45 -6.48 5.45
N ALA A 34 -4.12 -6.61 5.30
CA ALA A 34 -3.38 -6.29 4.08
C ALA A 34 -4.00 -6.91 2.82
N LEU A 35 -3.58 -6.47 1.63
CA LEU A 35 -3.89 -7.17 0.39
C LEU A 35 -3.38 -8.62 0.45
N PRO A 36 -4.09 -9.58 -0.18
CA PRO A 36 -3.73 -10.99 -0.07
C PRO A 36 -2.28 -11.30 -0.40
N ILE A 37 -1.65 -10.59 -1.33
CA ILE A 37 -0.24 -10.81 -1.72
C ILE A 37 0.75 -10.49 -0.59
N PHE A 38 0.40 -9.58 0.33
CA PHE A 38 1.24 -9.19 1.46
C PHE A 38 0.92 -9.94 2.77
N ARG A 39 -0.01 -10.92 2.73
CA ARG A 39 -0.37 -11.74 3.90
C ARG A 39 0.58 -12.94 4.06
N PRO A 40 0.73 -13.47 5.28
CA PRO A 40 1.47 -14.71 5.52
C PRO A 40 1.03 -15.86 4.60
N GLY A 41 1.99 -16.66 4.12
CA GLY A 41 1.79 -17.74 3.14
C GLY A 41 1.73 -17.29 1.68
N ARG A 42 1.71 -15.98 1.41
CA ARG A 42 1.83 -15.41 0.06
C ARG A 42 2.98 -14.41 -0.07
N LYS A 43 3.29 -13.67 1.00
CA LYS A 43 4.34 -12.63 1.00
C LYS A 43 5.75 -13.19 0.81
N GLU A 44 5.97 -14.48 1.05
CA GLU A 44 7.27 -15.17 0.90
C GLU A 44 7.81 -15.07 -0.53
N ALA A 45 6.91 -15.00 -1.53
CA ALA A 45 7.30 -14.80 -2.93
C ALA A 45 7.95 -13.43 -3.19
N LEU A 46 7.75 -12.46 -2.29
CA LEU A 46 8.26 -11.10 -2.39
C LEU A 46 9.49 -10.86 -1.51
N TYR A 47 9.82 -11.77 -0.60
CA TYR A 47 10.88 -11.59 0.42
C TYR A 47 12.22 -11.19 -0.18
N ASP A 48 12.73 -11.97 -1.14
CA ASP A 48 14.05 -11.69 -1.73
C ASP A 48 14.09 -10.31 -2.41
N THR A 49 13.00 -9.93 -3.08
CA THR A 49 12.89 -8.63 -3.76
C THR A 49 12.80 -7.51 -2.74
N CYS A 50 11.97 -7.65 -1.71
CA CYS A 50 11.78 -6.64 -0.67
C CYS A 50 13.03 -6.48 0.21
N ALA A 51 13.72 -7.57 0.57
CA ALA A 51 14.98 -7.50 1.30
C ALA A 51 16.09 -6.80 0.51
N ARG A 52 16.20 -7.06 -0.80
CA ARG A 52 17.17 -6.36 -1.66
C ARG A 52 16.81 -4.89 -1.87
N ALA A 53 15.52 -4.59 -2.03
CA ALA A 53 15.03 -3.22 -2.11
C ALA A 53 15.35 -2.42 -0.83
N GLU A 54 15.16 -3.03 0.35
CA GLU A 54 15.52 -2.44 1.64
C GLU A 54 17.03 -2.20 1.79
N ALA A 55 17.85 -3.11 1.25
CA ALA A 55 19.30 -2.94 1.17
C ALA A 55 19.75 -1.86 0.16
N GLY A 56 18.82 -1.23 -0.56
CA GLY A 56 19.09 -0.13 -1.49
C GLY A 56 19.40 -0.57 -2.93
N ILE A 57 19.10 -1.82 -3.31
CA ILE A 57 19.22 -2.25 -4.70
C ILE A 57 18.14 -1.57 -5.54
N TYR A 58 18.57 -0.71 -6.47
CA TYR A 58 17.68 0.16 -7.24
C TYR A 58 16.62 -0.61 -8.04
N ASP A 59 17.01 -1.67 -8.76
CA ASP A 59 16.09 -2.43 -9.62
C ASP A 59 14.99 -3.12 -8.79
N ASP A 60 15.33 -3.65 -7.62
CA ASP A 60 14.37 -4.27 -6.70
C ASP A 60 13.46 -3.22 -6.06
N ARG A 61 14.00 -2.06 -5.65
CA ARG A 61 13.16 -0.94 -5.18
C ARG A 61 12.19 -0.51 -6.26
N LYS A 62 12.65 -0.39 -7.51
CA LYS A 62 11.81 -0.01 -8.64
C LYS A 62 10.72 -1.05 -8.91
N ALA A 63 11.03 -2.34 -8.78
CA ALA A 63 10.04 -3.41 -8.88
C ALA A 63 8.94 -3.32 -7.81
N VAL A 64 9.31 -2.95 -6.57
CA VAL A 64 8.33 -2.72 -5.48
C VAL A 64 7.47 -1.50 -5.78
N GLU A 65 8.06 -0.39 -6.23
CA GLU A 65 7.31 0.81 -6.65
C GLU A 65 6.31 0.50 -7.76
N ASP A 66 6.73 -0.23 -8.80
CA ASP A 66 5.88 -0.60 -9.93
C ASP A 66 4.74 -1.53 -9.51
N LEU A 67 5.01 -2.46 -8.58
CA LEU A 67 3.97 -3.30 -7.97
C LEU A 67 2.94 -2.45 -7.22
N ILE A 68 3.38 -1.50 -6.39
CA ILE A 68 2.49 -0.60 -5.64
C ILE A 68 1.62 0.21 -6.59
N ILE A 69 2.21 0.78 -7.64
CA ILE A 69 1.48 1.54 -8.67
C ILE A 69 0.40 0.67 -9.30
N GLN A 70 0.74 -0.56 -9.71
CA GLN A 70 -0.23 -1.48 -10.31
C GLN A 70 -1.38 -1.81 -9.34
N LEU A 71 -1.06 -2.12 -8.08
CA LEU A 71 -2.06 -2.45 -7.07
C LEU A 71 -3.01 -1.28 -6.75
N LEU A 72 -2.49 -0.06 -6.72
CA LEU A 72 -3.28 1.15 -6.51
C LEU A 72 -4.11 1.54 -7.74
N TYR A 73 -3.59 1.28 -8.94
CA TYR A 73 -4.32 1.48 -10.18
C TYR A 73 -5.53 0.53 -10.27
N ASP A 74 -5.36 -0.72 -9.84
CA ASP A 74 -6.42 -1.74 -9.81
C ASP A 74 -7.32 -1.66 -8.57
N ALA A 75 -7.03 -0.74 -7.64
CA ALA A 75 -7.80 -0.58 -6.42
C ALA A 75 -9.23 -0.13 -6.73
N VAL A 76 -10.21 -0.75 -6.07
CA VAL A 76 -11.65 -0.48 -6.31
C VAL A 76 -12.25 0.28 -5.14
N THR A 77 -12.36 -0.35 -3.98
CA THR A 77 -12.93 0.28 -2.78
C THR A 77 -12.36 -0.29 -1.50
N MET A 78 -12.37 0.52 -0.45
CA MET A 78 -12.12 0.12 0.93
C MET A 78 -13.14 0.80 1.85
N THR A 79 -13.43 0.18 2.99
CA THR A 79 -14.15 0.85 4.08
C THR A 79 -13.23 0.91 5.29
N HIS A 80 -13.07 2.11 5.85
CA HIS A 80 -12.26 2.38 7.05
C HIS A 80 -12.95 3.51 7.84
N ASP A 81 -13.12 3.35 9.16
CA ASP A 81 -13.77 4.34 10.05
C ASP A 81 -15.12 4.88 9.54
N ASN A 82 -16.04 3.96 9.20
CA ASN A 82 -17.37 4.31 8.66
C ASN A 82 -17.33 5.23 7.41
N THR A 83 -16.18 5.25 6.73
CA THR A 83 -15.92 5.98 5.49
C THR A 83 -15.61 4.98 4.39
N ARG A 84 -16.34 5.10 3.29
CA ARG A 84 -16.09 4.33 2.07
C ARG A 84 -15.16 5.12 1.16
N TYR A 85 -14.00 4.55 0.87
CA TYR A 85 -13.05 5.08 -0.09
C TYR A 85 -13.28 4.37 -1.43
N ILE A 86 -13.45 5.16 -2.48
CA ILE A 86 -13.52 4.69 -3.86
C ILE A 86 -12.22 5.09 -4.53
N PHE A 87 -11.43 4.11 -4.95
CA PHE A 87 -10.16 4.35 -5.62
C PHE A 87 -10.39 4.45 -7.13
N ASN A 88 -9.87 5.52 -7.70
CA ASN A 88 -9.90 5.82 -9.13
C ASN A 88 -8.58 6.53 -9.46
N ILE A 89 -7.47 5.96 -8.96
CA ILE A 89 -6.15 6.59 -8.99
C ILE A 89 -5.62 6.56 -10.43
N LYS A 90 -5.46 7.73 -11.02
CA LYS A 90 -4.93 7.88 -12.39
C LYS A 90 -3.61 8.64 -12.44
N SER A 91 -3.17 9.17 -11.29
CA SER A 91 -1.99 10.02 -11.18
C SER A 91 -1.20 9.66 -9.94
N PHE A 92 0.13 9.63 -10.09
CA PHE A 92 1.09 9.33 -9.02
C PHE A 92 2.03 10.53 -8.89
N ASN A 93 1.53 11.60 -8.28
CA ASN A 93 2.12 12.94 -8.38
C ASN A 93 3.14 13.26 -7.28
N SER A 94 3.36 12.35 -6.35
CA SER A 94 4.26 12.54 -5.21
C SER A 94 5.21 11.35 -5.07
N GLN A 95 6.48 11.56 -5.42
CA GLN A 95 7.52 10.58 -5.16
C GLN A 95 7.67 10.31 -3.66
N ALA A 96 7.51 11.34 -2.81
CA ALA A 96 7.57 11.17 -1.37
C ALA A 96 6.45 10.26 -0.83
N ALA A 97 5.23 10.38 -1.36
CA ALA A 97 4.13 9.47 -1.00
C ALA A 97 4.41 8.04 -1.49
N LEU A 98 4.98 7.88 -2.68
CA LEU A 98 5.36 6.57 -3.18
C LEU A 98 6.49 5.93 -2.34
N ASP A 99 7.49 6.71 -1.94
CA ASP A 99 8.59 6.26 -1.07
C ASP A 99 8.08 5.79 0.29
N GLU A 100 7.06 6.47 0.84
CA GLU A 100 6.39 6.09 2.08
C GLU A 100 5.64 4.76 1.92
N LEU A 101 4.89 4.58 0.82
CA LEU A 101 4.23 3.29 0.55
C LEU A 101 5.24 2.15 0.34
N VAL A 102 6.37 2.42 -0.31
CA VAL A 102 7.47 1.44 -0.41
C VAL A 102 7.92 1.03 0.98
N TYR A 103 8.19 2.00 1.87
CA TYR A 103 8.61 1.71 3.23
C TYR A 103 7.60 0.81 3.98
N GLU A 104 6.31 1.15 3.92
CA GLU A 104 5.24 0.37 4.55
C GLU A 104 5.13 -1.05 3.99
N VAL A 105 5.23 -1.21 2.66
CA VAL A 105 5.22 -2.54 2.02
C VAL A 105 6.44 -3.35 2.41
N LEU A 106 7.63 -2.75 2.44
CA LEU A 106 8.85 -3.44 2.87
C LEU A 106 8.73 -3.91 4.32
N ALA A 107 8.24 -3.06 5.22
CA ALA A 107 8.00 -3.44 6.61
C ALA A 107 7.01 -4.61 6.73
N GLN A 108 5.85 -4.53 6.06
CA GLN A 108 4.83 -5.57 6.08
C GLN A 108 5.34 -6.92 5.53
N VAL A 109 6.17 -6.87 4.48
CA VAL A 109 6.72 -8.07 3.86
C VAL A 109 7.84 -8.66 4.71
N ASN A 110 8.81 -7.85 5.12
CA ASN A 110 10.02 -8.32 5.81
C ASN A 110 9.81 -8.59 7.32
N GLU A 111 8.68 -8.20 7.90
CA GLU A 111 8.30 -8.59 9.27
C GLU A 111 8.15 -10.13 9.39
N GLU A 112 8.73 -10.72 10.43
CA GLU A 112 8.72 -12.18 10.67
C GLU A 112 7.35 -12.76 11.03
#